data_AF-A0A7K4N8B1-F1
#
_entry.id   AF-A0A7K4N8B1-F1
#
_cell.length_a   1.000
_cell.length_b   1.000
_cell.length_c   1.000
_cell.angle_alpha   90.00
_cell.angle_beta   90.00
_cell.angle_gamma   90.00
#
_symmetry.space_group_name_H-M   'P 1'
#
loop_
_entity.id
_entity.type
_entity.pdbx_description
1 polymer ?
#
loop_
_entity_poly.entity_id
_entity_poly.type
_entity_poly.pdbx_seq_one_letter_code
_entity_poly.pdbx_strand_id
1 'polypeptide(L)'
;MASSPTILDSDFKYIDKKGNLLRTRTELTVAQMLSFLEEEYQYNHKLTLKNGNEITIDFKTKKGLIEVIDNEEDIEKYKQIKEDFPQDKIMAIGHPKYTAQIKELQDLVYYDKTPQTGSIFLEDGSFSFDYAHILPLVEKCSILHGHTSSVMVELVGQMKNNLLLDFGIAKKIIKEVVSVFDHKFFINRKYLKKEDDSHYLIQFEGPKGMFKLQVPKNTTYLLEGEATVENLSTEIIQLLAPKMPSNIEAIGVYIYEGYNKGSHIISNISR
;
A
#
# COMPACT_ATOMS: atom_id res chain seq x y z
N MET A 1 -35.86 6.75 -23.67
CA MET A 1 -34.70 5.86 -23.50
C MET A 1 -35.14 4.74 -22.58
N ALA A 2 -35.13 3.48 -23.04
CA ALA A 2 -35.53 2.35 -22.20
C ALA A 2 -34.47 2.13 -21.12
N SER A 3 -34.88 2.13 -19.85
CA SER A 3 -34.02 1.73 -18.74
C SER A 3 -33.71 0.25 -18.87
N SER A 4 -32.44 -0.10 -19.09
CA SER A 4 -31.97 -1.47 -18.98
C SER A 4 -32.28 -1.99 -17.57
N PRO A 5 -32.88 -3.18 -17.42
CA PRO A 5 -33.15 -3.75 -16.11
C PRO A 5 -31.83 -3.97 -15.37
N THR A 6 -31.79 -3.60 -14.10
CA THR A 6 -30.66 -3.87 -13.20
C THR A 6 -30.55 -5.39 -13.05
N ILE A 7 -29.47 -5.96 -13.59
CA ILE A 7 -29.20 -7.40 -13.51
C ILE A 7 -28.74 -7.70 -12.08
N LEU A 8 -29.47 -8.56 -11.36
CA LEU A 8 -29.14 -9.03 -10.02
C LEU A 8 -28.27 -10.29 -10.09
N ASP A 9 -27.51 -10.58 -9.04
CA ASP A 9 -26.67 -11.78 -8.97
C ASP A 9 -27.49 -13.08 -9.14
N SER A 10 -28.77 -13.03 -8.74
CA SER A 10 -29.76 -14.09 -8.95
C SER A 10 -30.15 -14.35 -10.41
N ASP A 11 -29.85 -13.43 -11.32
CA ASP A 11 -30.17 -13.56 -12.75
C ASP A 11 -29.12 -14.39 -13.50
N PHE A 12 -27.98 -14.69 -12.86
CA PHE A 12 -26.89 -15.47 -13.40
C PHE A 12 -26.96 -16.94 -12.96
N LYS A 13 -26.68 -17.85 -13.89
CA LYS A 13 -26.45 -19.27 -13.58
C LYS A 13 -24.95 -19.50 -13.44
N TYR A 14 -24.51 -19.85 -12.24
CA TYR A 14 -23.13 -20.17 -11.95
C TYR A 14 -22.91 -21.68 -12.06
N ILE A 15 -22.11 -22.13 -13.02
CA ILE A 15 -21.83 -23.55 -13.24
C ILE A 15 -20.33 -23.78 -13.11
N ASP A 16 -19.92 -24.73 -12.26
CA ASP A 16 -18.51 -25.10 -12.12
C ASP A 16 -18.03 -26.08 -13.20
N LYS A 17 -16.74 -26.42 -13.17
CA LYS A 17 -16.15 -27.40 -14.11
C LYS A 17 -16.68 -28.83 -13.94
N LYS A 18 -17.36 -29.13 -12.83
CA LYS A 18 -17.98 -30.43 -12.52
C LYS A 18 -19.47 -30.48 -12.91
N GLY A 19 -20.03 -29.36 -13.40
CA GLY A 19 -21.44 -29.25 -13.77
C GLY A 19 -22.37 -28.93 -12.60
N ASN A 20 -21.85 -28.58 -11.42
CA ASN A 20 -22.68 -28.17 -10.29
C ASN A 20 -23.26 -26.77 -10.55
N LEU A 21 -24.56 -26.61 -10.29
CA LEU A 21 -25.22 -25.31 -10.29
C LEU A 21 -25.05 -24.64 -8.93
N LEU A 22 -24.23 -23.59 -8.90
CA LEU A 22 -23.91 -22.80 -7.73
C LEU A 22 -24.89 -21.64 -7.60
N ARG A 23 -25.14 -21.21 -6.36
CA ARG A 23 -26.12 -20.20 -6.00
C ARG A 23 -25.54 -18.80 -6.10
N THR A 24 -24.25 -18.63 -5.80
CA THR A 24 -23.61 -17.30 -5.79
C THR A 24 -22.27 -17.27 -6.54
N ARG A 25 -21.84 -16.06 -6.90
CA ARG A 25 -20.51 -15.85 -7.48
C ARG A 25 -19.38 -16.22 -6.53
N THR A 26 -19.59 -16.07 -5.22
CA THR A 26 -18.63 -16.47 -4.18
C THR A 26 -18.41 -17.98 -4.22
N GLU A 27 -19.50 -18.76 -4.26
CA GLU A 27 -19.41 -20.23 -4.42
C GLU A 27 -18.67 -20.61 -5.70
N LEU A 28 -18.91 -19.92 -6.83
CA LEU A 28 -18.17 -20.17 -8.08
C LEU A 28 -16.67 -19.91 -7.93
N THR A 29 -16.31 -18.85 -7.22
CA THR A 29 -14.91 -18.51 -6.98
C THR A 29 -14.23 -19.58 -6.12
N VAL A 30 -14.90 -20.07 -5.08
CA VAL A 30 -14.41 -21.18 -4.24
C VAL A 30 -14.27 -22.46 -5.07
N ALA A 31 -15.26 -22.81 -5.88
CA ALA A 31 -15.22 -23.98 -6.75
C ALA A 31 -14.08 -23.91 -7.78
N GLN A 32 -13.84 -22.73 -8.37
CA GLN A 32 -12.73 -22.47 -9.28
C GLN A 32 -11.38 -22.56 -8.59
N MET A 33 -11.25 -22.02 -7.38
CA MET A 33 -10.05 -22.10 -6.56
C MET A 33 -9.72 -23.56 -6.21
N LEU A 34 -10.69 -24.32 -5.70
CA LEU A 34 -10.50 -25.75 -5.38
C LEU A 34 -10.10 -26.54 -6.62
N SER A 35 -10.72 -26.24 -7.77
CA SER A 35 -10.36 -26.87 -9.04
C SER A 35 -8.95 -26.48 -9.52
N PHE A 36 -8.52 -25.24 -9.29
CA PHE A 36 -7.17 -24.77 -9.62
C PHE A 36 -6.10 -25.43 -8.75
N LEU A 37 -6.41 -25.66 -7.47
CA LEU A 37 -5.53 -26.33 -6.52
C LEU A 37 -5.53 -27.86 -6.67
N GLU A 38 -6.26 -28.40 -7.65
CA GLU A 38 -6.45 -29.85 -7.85
C GLU A 38 -7.04 -30.55 -6.61
N GLU A 39 -7.82 -29.83 -5.81
CA GLU A 39 -8.48 -30.36 -4.62
C GLU A 39 -9.88 -30.91 -4.95
N GLU A 40 -10.11 -32.16 -4.58
CA GLU A 40 -11.44 -32.76 -4.69
C GLU A 40 -12.40 -32.18 -3.65
N TYR A 41 -13.63 -31.95 -4.09
CA TYR A 41 -14.71 -31.43 -3.24
C TYR A 41 -16.06 -31.98 -3.65
N GLN A 42 -16.96 -32.07 -2.67
CA GLN A 42 -18.39 -32.29 -2.82
C GLN A 42 -19.12 -30.98 -2.54
N TYR A 43 -19.90 -30.51 -3.51
CA TYR A 43 -20.79 -29.36 -3.33
C TYR A 43 -22.12 -29.80 -2.69
N ASN A 44 -22.73 -28.95 -1.86
CA ASN A 44 -23.95 -29.25 -1.09
C ASN A 44 -23.83 -30.53 -0.25
N HIS A 45 -22.81 -30.61 0.61
CA HIS A 45 -22.62 -31.72 1.52
C HIS A 45 -23.64 -31.70 2.66
N LYS A 46 -24.44 -32.76 2.80
CA LYS A 46 -25.37 -32.88 3.92
C LYS A 46 -24.65 -33.27 5.20
N LEU A 47 -24.97 -32.57 6.30
CA LEU A 47 -24.46 -32.85 7.64
C LEU A 47 -25.62 -32.92 8.63
N THR A 48 -25.63 -33.95 9.48
CA THR A 48 -26.61 -34.08 10.57
C THR A 48 -26.01 -33.52 11.85
N LEU A 49 -26.61 -32.46 12.38
CA LEU A 49 -26.23 -31.80 13.62
C LEU A 49 -26.50 -32.68 14.85
N LYS A 50 -25.91 -32.35 16.01
CA LYS A 50 -26.11 -33.11 17.27
C LYS A 50 -27.56 -33.11 17.74
N ASN A 51 -28.32 -32.07 17.40
CA ASN A 51 -29.75 -31.98 17.70
C ASN A 51 -30.64 -32.81 16.75
N GLY A 52 -30.06 -33.50 15.76
CA GLY A 52 -30.77 -34.34 14.80
C GLY A 52 -31.23 -33.62 13.53
N ASN A 53 -31.03 -32.31 13.41
CA ASN A 53 -31.39 -31.55 12.21
C ASN A 53 -30.38 -31.80 11.08
N GLU A 54 -30.87 -32.01 9.85
CA GLU A 54 -30.02 -32.00 8.65
C GLU A 54 -29.82 -30.57 8.15
N ILE A 55 -28.56 -30.21 7.91
CA ILE A 55 -28.17 -28.98 7.23
C ILE A 55 -27.33 -29.33 5.99
N THR A 56 -27.15 -28.34 5.11
CA THR A 56 -26.27 -28.46 3.95
C THR A 56 -25.11 -27.49 4.12
N ILE A 57 -23.90 -28.00 3.90
CA ILE A 57 -22.65 -27.24 3.85
C ILE A 57 -22.21 -27.11 2.40
N ASP A 58 -21.69 -25.94 2.03
CA ASP A 58 -21.43 -25.64 0.63
C ASP A 58 -20.35 -26.52 0.02
N PHE A 59 -19.20 -26.66 0.67
CA PHE A 59 -18.14 -27.52 0.16
C PHE A 59 -17.57 -28.42 1.24
N LYS A 60 -17.48 -29.72 0.94
CA LYS A 60 -16.66 -30.67 1.69
C LYS A 60 -15.43 -31.05 0.89
N THR A 61 -14.26 -30.89 1.48
CA THR A 61 -12.97 -31.32 0.94
C THR A 61 -12.38 -32.45 1.81
N LYS A 62 -11.26 -33.03 1.38
CA LYS A 62 -10.49 -33.97 2.23
C LYS A 62 -9.91 -33.31 3.49
N LYS A 63 -9.67 -31.99 3.43
CA LYS A 63 -9.00 -31.22 4.50
C LYS A 63 -9.98 -30.60 5.50
N GLY A 64 -11.25 -30.48 5.13
CA GLY A 64 -12.25 -29.81 5.94
C GLY A 64 -13.47 -29.35 5.14
N LEU A 65 -14.32 -28.62 5.83
CA LEU A 65 -15.57 -28.04 5.36
C LEU A 65 -15.35 -26.56 5.04
N ILE A 66 -16.04 -26.06 4.02
CA ILE A 66 -16.03 -24.64 3.65
C ILE A 66 -17.48 -24.22 3.49
N GLU A 67 -17.87 -23.18 4.21
CA GLU A 67 -19.20 -22.59 4.18
C GLU A 67 -19.16 -21.18 3.60
N VAL A 68 -20.04 -20.89 2.64
CA VAL A 68 -20.19 -19.54 2.09
C VAL A 68 -21.20 -18.76 2.93
N ILE A 69 -20.81 -17.57 3.40
CA ILE A 69 -21.60 -16.73 4.30
C ILE A 69 -22.19 -15.54 3.54
N ASP A 70 -23.45 -15.64 3.17
CA ASP A 70 -24.16 -14.62 2.40
C ASP A 70 -25.24 -13.89 3.23
N ASN A 71 -25.68 -14.46 4.35
CA ASN A 71 -26.68 -13.88 5.24
C ASN A 71 -26.47 -14.27 6.72
N GLU A 72 -27.39 -13.86 7.60
CA GLU A 72 -27.34 -14.15 9.04
C GLU A 72 -27.63 -15.62 9.38
N GLU A 73 -28.45 -16.31 8.58
CA GLU A 73 -28.73 -17.74 8.76
C GLU A 73 -27.46 -18.57 8.53
N ASP A 74 -26.62 -18.19 7.56
CA ASP A 74 -25.34 -18.85 7.30
C ASP A 74 -24.36 -18.70 8.48
N ILE A 75 -24.39 -17.54 9.17
CA ILE A 75 -23.59 -17.30 10.38
C ILE A 75 -24.02 -18.24 11.51
N GLU A 76 -25.33 -18.37 11.74
CA GLU A 76 -25.87 -19.24 12.78
C GLU A 76 -25.55 -20.71 12.49
N LYS A 77 -25.75 -21.14 11.25
CA LYS A 77 -25.36 -22.46 10.74
C LYS A 77 -23.88 -22.74 10.98
N TYR A 78 -22.99 -21.81 10.61
CA TYR A 78 -21.55 -21.95 10.83
C TYR A 78 -21.17 -22.11 12.31
N LYS A 79 -21.74 -21.27 13.18
CA LYS A 79 -21.51 -21.34 14.64
C LYS A 79 -21.96 -22.68 15.20
N GLN A 80 -23.12 -23.15 14.78
CA GLN A 80 -23.68 -24.43 15.20
C GLN A 80 -22.80 -25.61 14.77
N ILE A 81 -22.26 -25.59 13.54
CA ILE A 81 -21.33 -26.64 13.08
C ILE A 81 -20.07 -26.67 13.93
N LYS A 82 -19.48 -25.51 14.28
CA LYS A 82 -18.30 -25.46 15.15
C LYS A 82 -18.56 -26.02 16.55
N GLU A 83 -19.73 -25.73 17.12
CA GLU A 83 -20.12 -26.24 18.43
C GLU A 83 -20.39 -27.75 18.41
N ASP A 84 -21.05 -28.23 17.36
CA ASP A 84 -21.36 -29.65 17.21
C ASP A 84 -20.13 -30.48 16.83
N PHE A 85 -19.23 -29.92 16.02
CA PHE A 85 -18.06 -30.62 15.46
C PHE A 85 -16.75 -29.86 15.71
N PRO A 86 -16.32 -29.69 16.99
CA PRO A 86 -15.15 -28.88 17.33
C PRO A 86 -13.82 -29.44 16.83
N GLN A 87 -13.78 -30.71 16.40
CA GLN A 87 -12.60 -31.36 15.84
C GLN A 87 -12.54 -31.26 14.31
N ASP A 88 -13.64 -30.91 13.66
CA ASP A 88 -13.69 -30.77 12.21
C ASP A 88 -13.16 -29.39 11.80
N LYS A 89 -12.26 -29.38 10.82
CA LYS A 89 -11.77 -28.13 10.23
C LYS A 89 -12.87 -27.52 9.38
N ILE A 90 -13.42 -26.39 9.80
CA ILE A 90 -14.41 -25.64 9.03
C ILE A 90 -13.97 -24.18 8.81
N MET A 91 -13.97 -23.78 7.54
CA MET A 91 -13.66 -22.43 7.07
C MET A 91 -14.96 -21.73 6.65
N ALA A 92 -15.08 -20.45 6.94
CA ALA A 92 -16.17 -19.60 6.41
C ALA A 92 -15.59 -18.61 5.40
N ILE A 93 -16.27 -18.40 4.28
CA ILE A 93 -15.89 -17.46 3.21
C ILE A 93 -17.13 -16.64 2.86
N GLY A 94 -17.05 -15.31 2.85
CA GLY A 94 -18.25 -14.53 2.55
C GLY A 94 -18.05 -13.04 2.67
N HIS A 95 -19.13 -12.28 2.49
CA HIS A 95 -19.05 -10.82 2.52
C HIS A 95 -18.69 -10.32 3.94
N PRO A 96 -17.77 -9.33 4.09
CA PRO A 96 -17.28 -8.86 5.39
C PRO A 96 -18.36 -8.44 6.38
N LYS A 97 -19.49 -7.90 5.88
CA LYS A 97 -20.69 -7.58 6.68
C LYS A 97 -21.16 -8.75 7.56
N TYR A 98 -21.03 -9.99 7.07
CA TYR A 98 -21.51 -11.20 7.74
C TYR A 98 -20.36 -11.96 8.39
N THR A 99 -19.24 -12.14 7.70
CA THR A 99 -18.09 -12.87 8.27
C THR A 99 -17.47 -12.19 9.50
N ALA A 100 -17.54 -10.86 9.62
CA ALA A 100 -17.09 -10.13 10.83
C ALA A 100 -17.94 -10.42 12.09
N GLN A 101 -19.16 -10.95 11.94
CA GLN A 101 -20.01 -11.34 13.08
C GLN A 101 -19.64 -12.71 13.67
N ILE A 102 -18.75 -13.43 13.00
CA ILE A 102 -18.17 -14.70 13.43
C ILE A 102 -16.85 -14.38 14.12
N LYS A 103 -16.91 -14.10 15.43
CA LYS A 103 -15.78 -13.63 16.27
C LYS A 103 -14.57 -14.58 16.37
N GLU A 104 -14.55 -15.71 15.67
CA GLU A 104 -13.50 -16.74 15.76
C GLU A 104 -13.10 -17.27 14.37
N LEU A 105 -12.43 -16.48 13.55
CA LEU A 105 -11.81 -16.97 12.32
C LEU A 105 -10.31 -16.64 12.30
N GLN A 106 -9.50 -17.68 12.45
CA GLN A 106 -8.25 -17.81 11.70
C GLN A 106 -8.67 -18.19 10.27
N ASP A 107 -8.86 -17.20 9.38
CA ASP A 107 -8.58 -17.27 7.93
C ASP A 107 -9.24 -16.09 7.18
N LEU A 108 -8.44 -15.48 6.29
CA LEU A 108 -8.81 -14.60 5.17
C LEU A 108 -10.07 -13.73 5.35
N VAL A 109 -9.93 -12.69 6.17
CA VAL A 109 -10.86 -11.57 6.24
C VAL A 109 -10.57 -10.61 5.08
N TYR A 110 -11.46 -10.55 4.08
CA TYR A 110 -11.47 -9.46 3.11
C TYR A 110 -12.25 -8.26 3.69
N TYR A 111 -11.52 -7.20 4.00
CA TYR A 111 -11.92 -5.85 4.46
C TYR A 111 -12.70 -5.71 5.78
N ASP A 112 -11.97 -5.30 6.82
CA ASP A 112 -12.43 -5.15 8.21
C ASP A 112 -12.79 -3.69 8.61
N LYS A 113 -13.52 -3.53 9.73
CA LYS A 113 -13.98 -2.26 10.33
C LYS A 113 -13.39 -1.99 11.73
N THR A 114 -12.09 -2.23 11.94
CA THR A 114 -11.26 -1.68 13.04
C THR A 114 -9.82 -1.46 12.56
N PRO A 115 -9.06 -0.53 13.20
CA PRO A 115 -8.63 0.68 12.48
C PRO A 115 -8.17 0.31 11.08
N GLN A 116 -8.94 0.71 10.07
CA GLN A 116 -8.55 0.45 8.69
C GLN A 116 -7.14 1.02 8.51
N THR A 117 -6.18 0.19 8.11
CA THR A 117 -4.96 0.71 7.53
C THR A 117 -5.39 1.55 6.34
N GLY A 118 -5.30 2.85 6.50
CA GLY A 118 -5.69 3.83 5.51
C GLY A 118 -4.45 4.37 4.83
N SER A 119 -4.63 4.82 3.60
CA SER A 119 -3.67 5.67 2.92
C SER A 119 -4.33 7.01 2.59
N ILE A 120 -3.60 8.09 2.78
CA ILE A 120 -3.92 9.39 2.17
C ILE A 120 -2.72 9.82 1.33
N PHE A 121 -2.97 10.43 0.19
CA PHE A 121 -1.94 11.07 -0.63
C PHE A 121 -2.22 12.56 -0.74
N LEU A 122 -1.16 13.36 -0.75
CA LEU A 122 -1.22 14.79 -0.89
C LEU A 122 -0.30 15.24 -2.02
N GLU A 123 -0.88 15.99 -2.93
CA GLU A 123 -0.20 16.75 -3.97
C GLU A 123 -0.64 18.21 -3.82
N ASP A 124 0.31 19.13 -3.75
CA ASP A 124 0.05 20.56 -3.60
C ASP A 124 1.15 21.36 -4.29
N GLY A 125 0.79 22.48 -4.91
CA GLY A 125 1.78 23.33 -5.59
C GLY A 125 2.88 23.87 -4.66
N SER A 126 2.65 23.90 -3.33
CA SER A 126 3.68 24.27 -2.36
C SER A 126 4.66 23.14 -2.00
N PHE A 127 4.49 21.95 -2.58
CA PHE A 127 5.44 20.83 -2.47
C PHE A 127 6.39 20.79 -3.66
N SER A 128 6.53 21.90 -4.37
CA SER A 128 7.55 22.07 -5.40
C SER A 128 8.76 22.79 -4.84
N PHE A 129 9.94 22.46 -5.35
CA PHE A 129 11.19 23.10 -4.97
C PHE A 129 12.14 23.23 -6.17
N ASP A 130 12.86 24.35 -6.23
CA ASP A 130 13.86 24.63 -7.26
C ASP A 130 15.26 24.28 -6.73
N TYR A 131 16.05 23.60 -7.54
CA TYR A 131 17.39 23.21 -7.12
C TYR A 131 18.38 23.10 -8.27
N ALA A 132 19.66 23.09 -7.93
CA ALA A 132 20.74 22.76 -8.83
C ALA A 132 21.45 21.48 -8.37
N HIS A 133 22.01 20.71 -9.29
CA HIS A 133 22.81 19.53 -8.95
C HIS A 133 23.85 19.18 -10.02
N ILE A 134 24.73 18.25 -9.69
CA ILE A 134 25.64 17.58 -10.64
C ILE A 134 25.60 16.08 -10.40
N LEU A 135 25.50 15.30 -11.47
CA LEU A 135 25.57 13.84 -11.45
C LEU A 135 26.76 13.36 -12.31
N PRO A 136 27.94 13.16 -11.71
CA PRO A 136 29.16 12.84 -12.47
C PRO A 136 29.09 11.51 -13.25
N LEU A 137 28.20 10.60 -12.86
CA LEU A 137 28.04 9.28 -13.47
C LEU A 137 27.21 9.29 -14.76
N VAL A 138 26.55 10.40 -15.10
CA VAL A 138 25.60 10.48 -16.22
C VAL A 138 26.03 11.58 -17.18
N GLU A 139 26.33 11.25 -18.44
CA GLU A 139 26.97 12.19 -19.37
C GLU A 139 26.25 13.54 -19.52
N LYS A 140 24.92 13.54 -19.74
CA LYS A 140 24.15 14.79 -19.89
C LYS A 140 23.97 15.54 -18.57
N CYS A 141 23.91 14.83 -17.44
CA CYS A 141 23.72 15.42 -16.10
C CYS A 141 25.05 15.70 -15.39
N SER A 142 26.19 15.47 -16.05
CA SER A 142 27.54 15.63 -15.49
C SER A 142 28.02 17.07 -15.39
N ILE A 143 27.22 18.03 -15.87
CA ILE A 143 27.48 19.46 -15.78
C ILE A 143 26.45 20.07 -14.83
N LEU A 144 26.83 21.16 -14.14
CA LEU A 144 25.91 21.92 -13.29
C LEU A 144 24.69 22.39 -14.09
N HIS A 145 23.52 21.99 -13.60
CA HIS A 145 22.22 22.41 -14.11
C HIS A 145 21.21 22.36 -12.96
N GLY A 146 19.94 22.62 -13.24
CA GLY A 146 18.90 22.60 -12.23
C GLY A 146 17.55 22.21 -12.78
N HIS A 147 16.62 22.00 -11.86
CA HIS A 147 15.25 21.56 -12.11
C HIS A 147 14.28 22.22 -11.16
N THR A 148 13.01 22.25 -11.56
CA THR A 148 11.87 22.48 -10.67
C THR A 148 11.24 21.13 -10.40
N SER A 149 11.39 20.61 -9.18
CA SER A 149 10.79 19.34 -8.80
C SER A 149 9.44 19.53 -8.12
N SER A 150 8.50 18.62 -8.38
CA SER A 150 7.26 18.50 -7.63
C SER A 150 7.26 17.22 -6.79
N VAL A 151 6.67 17.29 -5.59
CA VAL A 151 6.58 16.17 -4.65
C VAL A 151 5.13 15.83 -4.34
N MET A 152 4.80 14.54 -4.44
CA MET A 152 3.59 13.98 -3.87
C MET A 152 3.98 13.06 -2.71
N VAL A 153 3.26 13.16 -1.59
CA VAL A 153 3.51 12.34 -0.39
C VAL A 153 2.31 11.48 -0.11
N GLU A 154 2.55 10.18 0.04
CA GLU A 154 1.60 9.19 0.53
C GLU A 154 1.91 8.86 1.99
N LEU A 155 0.89 8.83 2.84
CA LEU A 155 1.00 8.43 4.24
C LEU A 155 0.10 7.24 4.47
N VAL A 156 0.65 6.18 5.05
CA VAL A 156 -0.07 4.94 5.36
C VAL A 156 0.01 4.67 6.85
N GLY A 157 -1.09 4.24 7.44
CA GLY A 157 -1.10 3.80 8.82
C GLY A 157 -2.49 3.58 9.38
N GLN A 158 -2.60 3.55 10.70
CA GLN A 158 -3.83 3.22 11.40
C GLN A 158 -4.78 4.42 11.44
N MET A 159 -5.99 4.24 10.89
CA MET A 159 -7.04 5.25 10.94
C MET A 159 -7.72 5.27 12.31
N LYS A 160 -7.98 6.46 12.84
CA LYS A 160 -8.80 6.67 14.04
C LYS A 160 -10.03 7.50 13.65
N ASN A 161 -11.23 7.04 14.01
CA ASN A 161 -12.49 7.71 13.67
C ASN A 161 -12.63 8.00 12.15
N ASN A 162 -12.26 7.04 11.31
CA ASN A 162 -12.23 7.16 9.85
C ASN A 162 -11.30 8.25 9.29
N LEU A 163 -10.33 8.72 10.08
CA LEU A 163 -9.32 9.68 9.68
C LEU A 163 -7.92 9.11 9.94
N LEU A 164 -7.03 9.19 8.96
CA LEU A 164 -5.62 8.85 9.17
C LEU A 164 -4.87 10.03 9.82
N LEU A 165 -4.92 11.18 9.15
CA LEU A 165 -4.34 12.44 9.61
C LEU A 165 -5.11 13.59 8.96
N ASP A 166 -5.30 14.69 9.68
CA ASP A 166 -5.89 15.90 9.11
C ASP A 166 -5.00 16.44 7.97
N PHE A 167 -5.60 16.74 6.81
CA PHE A 167 -4.87 17.20 5.63
C PHE A 167 -4.12 18.52 5.87
N GLY A 168 -4.63 19.41 6.73
CA GLY A 168 -3.96 20.65 7.09
C GLY A 168 -2.69 20.40 7.92
N ILE A 169 -2.75 19.47 8.87
CA ILE A 169 -1.58 19.03 9.65
C ILE A 169 -0.56 18.35 8.74
N ALA A 170 -0.99 17.40 7.92
CA ALA A 170 -0.13 16.69 6.97
C ALA A 170 0.57 17.69 6.02
N LYS A 171 -0.20 18.60 5.41
CA LYS A 171 0.32 19.63 4.50
C LYS A 171 1.34 20.53 5.17
N LYS A 172 1.13 20.92 6.44
CA LYS A 172 2.10 21.74 7.19
C LYS A 172 3.43 21.01 7.39
N ILE A 173 3.38 19.75 7.84
CA ILE A 173 4.58 18.92 8.06
C ILE A 173 5.34 18.69 6.74
N ILE A 174 4.61 18.32 5.69
CA ILE A 174 5.20 18.06 4.37
C ILE A 174 5.87 19.32 3.82
N LYS A 175 5.16 20.45 3.85
CA LYS A 175 5.70 21.73 3.37
C LYS A 175 6.96 22.16 4.13
N GLU A 176 6.97 21.97 5.45
CA GLU A 176 8.15 22.29 6.27
C GLU A 176 9.37 21.49 5.81
N VAL A 177 9.23 20.18 5.59
CA VAL A 177 10.34 19.34 5.12
C VAL A 177 10.76 19.70 3.70
N VAL A 178 9.81 19.79 2.76
CA VAL A 178 10.12 20.10 1.35
C VAL A 178 10.82 21.45 1.22
N SER A 179 10.46 22.45 2.05
CA SER A 179 11.10 23.78 2.01
C SER A 179 12.60 23.77 2.34
N VAL A 180 13.12 22.72 2.98
CA VAL A 180 14.57 22.57 3.25
C VAL A 180 15.36 22.37 1.96
N PHE A 181 14.73 21.75 0.95
CA PHE A 181 15.32 21.42 -0.35
C PHE A 181 15.26 22.58 -1.33
N ASP A 182 14.42 23.57 -1.06
CA ASP A 182 14.21 24.69 -1.97
C ASP A 182 15.42 25.65 -2.01
N HIS A 183 15.73 26.08 -3.24
CA HIS A 183 16.89 26.91 -3.58
C HIS A 183 18.22 26.33 -3.07
N LYS A 184 18.39 25.00 -3.14
CA LYS A 184 19.64 24.31 -2.76
C LYS A 184 20.44 23.82 -3.95
N PHE A 185 21.74 23.71 -3.74
CA PHE A 185 22.66 22.96 -4.57
C PHE A 185 22.92 21.59 -3.93
N PHE A 186 22.47 20.51 -4.57
CA PHE A 186 22.68 19.14 -4.11
C PHE A 186 23.96 18.55 -4.69
N ILE A 187 24.78 17.97 -3.82
CA ILE A 187 25.99 17.28 -4.23
C ILE A 187 26.34 16.18 -3.23
N ASN A 188 26.90 15.07 -3.72
CA ASN A 188 27.34 14.00 -2.84
C ASN A 188 28.52 14.47 -1.97
N ARG A 189 28.44 14.23 -0.65
CA ARG A 189 29.44 14.56 0.37
C ARG A 189 30.82 14.00 0.02
N LYS A 190 30.93 12.87 -0.67
CA LYS A 190 32.22 12.27 -1.08
C LYS A 190 33.07 13.20 -1.95
N TYR A 191 32.45 14.20 -2.59
CA TYR A 191 33.13 15.20 -3.40
C TYR A 191 33.63 16.40 -2.60
N LEU A 192 33.26 16.52 -1.32
CA LEU A 192 33.82 17.52 -0.41
C LEU A 192 35.30 17.22 -0.16
N LYS A 193 36.16 18.21 -0.41
CA LYS A 193 37.61 18.10 -0.12
C LYS A 193 38.05 18.85 1.12
N LYS A 194 37.45 20.01 1.35
CA LYS A 194 37.67 20.84 2.54
C LYS A 194 36.52 21.80 2.71
N GLU A 195 36.45 22.39 3.89
CA GLU A 195 35.50 23.44 4.21
C GLU A 195 36.18 24.52 5.07
N ASP A 196 35.67 25.74 4.98
CA ASP A 196 35.95 26.82 5.92
C ASP A 196 34.65 27.19 6.66
N ASP A 197 34.61 28.30 7.41
CA ASP A 197 33.43 28.69 8.19
C ASP A 197 32.18 28.96 7.33
N SER A 198 32.35 29.27 6.04
CA SER A 198 31.31 29.79 5.16
C SER A 198 31.11 29.01 3.85
N HIS A 199 32.13 28.27 3.39
CA HIS A 199 32.12 27.60 2.09
C HIS A 199 32.60 26.15 2.17
N TYR A 200 32.07 25.34 1.25
CA TYR A 200 32.60 24.02 0.89
C TYR A 200 33.48 24.14 -0.36
N LEU A 201 34.58 23.39 -0.41
CA LEU A 201 35.31 23.10 -1.64
C LEU A 201 34.92 21.70 -2.14
N ILE A 202 34.23 21.66 -3.27
CA ILE A 202 33.84 20.45 -3.98
C ILE A 202 34.82 20.18 -5.12
N GLN A 203 35.31 18.95 -5.24
CA GLN A 203 36.26 18.57 -6.31
C GLN A 203 36.12 17.10 -6.72
N PHE A 204 35.98 16.84 -8.02
CA PHE A 204 35.86 15.51 -8.61
C PHE A 204 36.19 15.49 -10.11
N GLU A 205 36.61 14.33 -10.62
CA GLU A 205 36.74 14.09 -12.05
C GLU A 205 35.39 13.67 -12.63
N GLY A 206 34.95 14.35 -13.69
CA GLY A 206 33.73 14.01 -14.42
C GLY A 206 34.01 13.72 -15.90
N PRO A 207 32.99 13.29 -16.67
CA PRO A 207 33.10 13.05 -18.12
C PRO A 207 33.60 14.25 -18.94
N LYS A 208 33.49 15.47 -18.41
CA LYS A 208 33.96 16.72 -19.04
C LYS A 208 35.25 17.27 -18.41
N GLY A 209 35.96 16.43 -17.67
CA GLY A 209 37.21 16.76 -16.98
C GLY A 209 37.02 17.10 -15.51
N MET A 210 38.02 17.76 -14.94
CA MET A 210 38.09 18.08 -13.52
C MET A 210 37.16 19.23 -13.15
N PHE A 211 36.26 18.98 -12.20
CA PHE A 211 35.42 20.00 -11.58
C PHE A 211 36.02 20.44 -10.26
N LYS A 212 36.05 21.76 -10.04
CA LYS A 212 36.45 22.38 -8.77
C LYS A 212 35.57 23.60 -8.50
N LEU A 213 34.76 23.51 -7.45
CA LEU A 213 33.74 24.51 -7.11
C LEU A 213 33.91 24.93 -5.65
N GLN A 214 33.87 26.23 -5.38
CA GLN A 214 33.70 26.75 -4.02
C GLN A 214 32.25 27.22 -3.90
N VAL A 215 31.50 26.63 -2.95
CA VAL A 215 30.05 26.84 -2.83
C VAL A 215 29.68 27.24 -1.39
N PRO A 216 28.72 28.17 -1.18
CA PRO A 216 28.32 28.58 0.16
C PRO A 216 27.66 27.45 0.95
N LYS A 217 27.95 27.35 2.25
CA LYS A 217 27.36 26.32 3.12
C LYS A 217 25.85 26.44 3.27
N ASN A 218 25.32 27.66 3.31
CA ASN A 218 23.89 27.94 3.54
C ASN A 218 22.97 27.54 2.37
N THR A 219 23.51 27.43 1.16
CA THR A 219 22.78 27.03 -0.05
C THR A 219 23.23 25.68 -0.60
N THR A 220 24.22 25.02 0.01
CA THR A 220 24.67 23.69 -0.41
C THR A 220 24.15 22.63 0.54
N TYR A 221 23.49 21.61 0.00
CA TYR A 221 23.03 20.45 0.74
C TYR A 221 23.88 19.24 0.34
N LEU A 222 24.62 18.70 1.32
CA LEU A 222 25.50 17.55 1.11
C LEU A 222 24.73 16.25 1.36
N LEU A 223 24.58 15.45 0.30
CA LEU A 223 23.92 14.14 0.31
C LEU A 223 24.92 13.02 0.59
N GLU A 224 24.51 11.93 1.24
CA GLU A 224 25.34 10.72 1.32
C GLU A 224 25.36 9.96 -0.03
N GLY A 225 24.24 10.01 -0.75
CA GLY A 225 24.07 9.47 -2.10
C GLY A 225 24.36 10.48 -3.22
N GLU A 226 24.38 10.01 -4.47
CA GLU A 226 24.34 10.90 -5.63
C GLU A 226 23.02 11.70 -5.66
N ALA A 227 23.01 12.90 -6.24
CA ALA A 227 21.85 13.80 -6.27
C ALA A 227 20.76 13.36 -7.26
N THR A 228 20.33 12.10 -7.20
CA THR A 228 19.26 11.54 -8.04
C THR A 228 17.92 11.67 -7.34
N VAL A 229 16.82 11.63 -8.10
CA VAL A 229 15.47 11.69 -7.54
C VAL A 229 15.16 10.56 -6.57
N GLU A 230 15.74 9.37 -6.74
CA GLU A 230 15.62 8.24 -5.79
C GLU A 230 16.22 8.61 -4.42
N ASN A 231 17.44 9.18 -4.41
CA ASN A 231 18.09 9.55 -3.16
C ASN A 231 17.41 10.77 -2.52
N LEU A 232 16.95 11.74 -3.31
CA LEU A 232 16.15 12.85 -2.79
C LEU A 232 14.84 12.35 -2.16
N SER A 233 14.19 11.35 -2.74
CA SER A 233 12.99 10.73 -2.15
C SER A 233 13.30 10.11 -0.79
N THR A 234 14.44 9.43 -0.68
CA THR A 234 14.93 8.85 0.59
C THR A 234 15.18 9.93 1.65
N GLU A 235 15.86 11.02 1.30
CA GLU A 235 16.14 12.14 2.22
C GLU A 235 14.86 12.79 2.74
N ILE A 236 13.87 13.02 1.86
CA ILE A 236 12.56 13.55 2.28
C ILE A 236 11.88 12.58 3.26
N ILE A 237 11.89 11.27 2.98
CA ILE A 237 11.34 10.27 3.92
C ILE A 237 12.05 10.34 5.27
N GLN A 238 13.38 10.41 5.30
CA GLN A 238 14.16 10.48 6.54
C GLN A 238 13.83 11.73 7.37
N LEU A 239 13.52 12.86 6.73
CA LEU A 239 13.12 14.09 7.42
C LEU A 239 11.63 14.10 7.80
N LEU A 240 10.75 13.44 7.04
CA LEU A 240 9.33 13.31 7.36
C LEU A 240 9.07 12.33 8.49
N ALA A 241 9.68 11.14 8.45
CA ALA A 241 9.45 10.04 9.39
C ALA A 241 9.44 10.45 10.88
N PRO A 242 10.45 11.19 11.41
CA PRO A 242 10.46 11.59 12.81
C PRO A 242 9.41 12.66 13.15
N LYS A 243 8.88 13.39 12.16
CA LYS A 243 7.84 14.40 12.34
C LYS A 243 6.43 13.80 12.26
N MET A 244 6.29 12.55 11.82
CA MET A 244 4.98 11.92 11.65
C MET A 244 4.40 11.40 12.98
N PRO A 245 3.09 11.58 13.21
CA PRO A 245 2.38 11.01 14.37
C PRO A 245 2.53 9.49 14.45
N SER A 246 2.43 8.92 15.66
CA SER A 246 2.69 7.49 15.93
C SER A 246 1.80 6.50 15.20
N ASN A 247 0.65 6.93 14.69
CA ASN A 247 -0.24 6.10 13.90
C ASN A 247 0.15 6.00 12.43
N ILE A 248 1.14 6.78 11.96
CA ILE A 248 1.71 6.63 10.61
C ILE A 248 2.81 5.57 10.66
N GLU A 249 2.64 4.56 9.82
CA GLU A 249 3.46 3.34 9.77
C GLU A 249 4.34 3.30 8.52
N ALA A 250 3.95 3.96 7.43
CA ALA A 250 4.76 4.09 6.23
C ALA A 250 4.57 5.43 5.53
N ILE A 251 5.59 5.82 4.76
CA ILE A 251 5.61 7.04 3.96
C ILE A 251 6.03 6.68 2.54
N GLY A 252 5.22 7.07 1.57
CA GLY A 252 5.56 7.13 0.16
C GLY A 252 5.96 8.55 -0.24
N VAL A 253 7.06 8.70 -0.96
CA VAL A 253 7.46 9.97 -1.57
C VAL A 253 7.65 9.74 -3.05
N TYR A 254 6.99 10.57 -3.85
CA TYR A 254 7.05 10.61 -5.30
C TYR A 254 7.65 11.95 -5.70
N ILE A 255 8.77 11.94 -6.41
CA ILE A 255 9.44 13.15 -6.90
C ILE A 255 9.48 13.13 -8.41
N TYR A 256 9.10 14.25 -9.02
CA TYR A 256 9.26 14.48 -10.46
C TYR A 256 10.35 15.51 -10.69
N GLU A 257 11.32 15.22 -11.56
CA GLU A 257 12.42 16.15 -11.95
C GLU A 257 11.98 17.09 -13.08
N GLY A 258 10.88 16.75 -13.76
CA GLY A 258 10.27 17.54 -14.82
C GLY A 258 9.05 16.81 -15.38
N TYR A 259 8.53 17.25 -16.52
CA TYR A 259 7.38 16.60 -17.15
C TYR A 259 7.68 15.12 -17.48
N ASN A 260 6.89 14.21 -16.91
CA ASN A 260 6.89 12.75 -17.14
C ASN A 260 8.12 11.95 -16.66
N LYS A 261 9.02 12.53 -15.86
CA LYS A 261 10.14 11.80 -15.26
C LYS A 261 10.10 11.93 -13.75
N GLY A 262 9.83 10.83 -13.06
CA GLY A 262 9.83 10.79 -11.61
C GLY A 262 10.23 9.44 -11.06
N SER A 263 10.50 9.42 -9.77
CA SER A 263 10.77 8.22 -8.99
C SER A 263 9.87 8.21 -7.76
N HIS A 264 9.66 7.03 -7.20
CA HIS A 264 8.96 6.90 -5.94
C HIS A 264 9.63 5.86 -5.05
N ILE A 265 9.57 6.12 -3.74
CA ILE A 265 10.00 5.20 -2.70
C ILE A 265 8.91 5.15 -1.65
N ILE A 266 8.59 3.94 -1.21
CA ILE A 266 7.72 3.71 -0.05
C ILE A 266 8.57 3.02 1.01
N SER A 267 8.52 3.55 2.23
CA SER A 267 9.30 3.03 3.36
C SER A 267 8.45 2.91 4.60
N ASN A 268 8.59 1.79 5.30
CA ASN A 268 8.03 1.61 6.64
C ASN A 268 8.86 2.44 7.64
N ILE A 269 8.18 3.08 8.59
CA ILE A 269 8.81 3.79 9.70
C ILE A 269 9.09 2.78 10.82
N SER A 270 10.34 2.39 11.00
CA SER A 270 10.76 1.70 12.23
C SER A 270 10.97 2.74 13.33
N ARG A 271 10.22 2.65 14.43
CA ARG A 271 10.37 3.49 15.62
C ARG A 271 11.01 2.73 16.76
#